data_AF-A3QAX3-F1
#
_entry.id   AF-A3QAX3-F1
#
_cell.length_a   1.000
_cell.length_b   1.000
_cell.length_c   1.000
_cell.angle_alpha   90.00
_cell.angle_beta   90.00
_cell.angle_gamma   90.00
#
_symmetry.space_group_name_H-M   'P 1'
#
loop_
_entity.id
_entity.type
_entity.pdbx_description
1 polymer ?
#
loop_
_entity_poly.entity_id
_entity_poly.type
_entity_poly.pdbx_seq_one_letter_code
_entity_poly.pdbx_strand_id
1 'polypeptide(L)'
;MQGFPPRLAELFEPYAGVTLSALDNLKLLNALANQAALSCECLELSGESRAVYVAKWDEGWLDCGFSNAYSAEIRPMTPPSEVQLATANKVEVPLLNAQQLSFMCMQYAHFDHC
;
A
#
# COMPACT_ATOMS: atom_id res chain seq x y z
N MET A 1 -4.32 3.42 -14.77
CA MET A 1 -3.22 3.61 -13.79
C MET A 1 -2.02 4.25 -14.48
N GLN A 2 -2.03 5.57 -14.72
CA GLN A 2 -0.83 6.27 -15.22
C GLN A 2 0.08 6.59 -14.03
N GLY A 3 1.38 6.30 -14.12
CA GLY A 3 2.37 6.65 -13.09
C GLY A 3 2.88 5.49 -12.20
N PHE A 4 2.36 4.27 -12.35
CA PHE A 4 2.97 3.08 -11.72
C PHE A 4 4.02 2.47 -12.65
N PRO A 5 5.11 1.89 -12.12
CA PRO A 5 6.00 1.03 -12.88
C PRO A 5 5.19 -0.06 -13.61
N PRO A 6 5.50 -0.43 -14.88
CA PRO A 6 4.68 -1.36 -15.65
C PRO A 6 4.42 -2.69 -14.94
N ARG A 7 5.47 -3.27 -14.34
CA ARG A 7 5.39 -4.52 -13.57
C ARG A 7 4.50 -4.40 -12.33
N LEU A 8 4.46 -3.21 -11.72
CA LEU A 8 3.59 -2.96 -10.58
C LEU A 8 2.13 -2.80 -11.01
N ALA A 9 1.88 -2.13 -12.14
CA ALA A 9 0.54 -2.00 -12.69
C ALA A 9 -0.07 -3.37 -13.03
N GLU A 10 0.73 -4.32 -13.54
CA GLU A 10 0.29 -5.71 -13.79
C GLU A 10 -0.07 -6.44 -12.49
N LEU A 11 0.75 -6.31 -11.44
CA LEU A 11 0.50 -6.93 -10.14
C LEU A 11 -0.72 -6.32 -9.42
N PHE A 12 -1.05 -5.06 -9.72
CA PHE A 12 -2.20 -4.36 -9.16
C PHE A 12 -3.53 -4.67 -9.84
N GLU A 13 -3.50 -5.15 -11.08
CA GLU A 13 -4.70 -5.35 -11.90
C GLU A 13 -5.78 -6.19 -11.19
N PRO A 14 -5.46 -7.30 -10.48
CA PRO A 14 -6.45 -8.09 -9.73
C PRO A 14 -7.08 -7.35 -8.54
N TYR A 15 -6.46 -6.26 -8.08
CA TYR A 15 -6.87 -5.47 -6.93
C TYR A 15 -7.48 -4.12 -7.35
N ALA A 16 -7.64 -3.89 -8.66
CA ALA A 16 -8.25 -2.67 -9.18
C ALA A 16 -9.70 -2.54 -8.67
N GLY A 17 -10.01 -1.43 -8.01
CA GLY A 17 -11.33 -1.19 -7.41
C GLY A 17 -11.52 -1.73 -6.00
N VAL A 18 -10.51 -2.39 -5.41
CA VAL A 18 -10.55 -2.72 -3.98
C VAL A 18 -10.36 -1.44 -3.17
N THR A 19 -11.27 -1.17 -2.23
CA THR A 19 -11.19 -0.07 -1.28
C THR A 19 -10.71 -0.64 0.05
N LEU A 20 -9.48 -0.30 0.44
CA LEU A 20 -8.84 -0.78 1.66
C LEU A 20 -8.54 0.37 2.62
N SER A 21 -8.25 0.05 3.87
CA SER A 21 -7.61 1.00 4.79
C SER A 21 -6.20 1.36 4.31
N ALA A 22 -5.68 2.50 4.74
CA ALA A 22 -4.32 2.91 4.36
C ALA A 22 -3.24 1.91 4.83
N LEU A 23 -3.46 1.26 5.98
CA LEU A 23 -2.58 0.21 6.49
C LEU A 23 -2.67 -1.08 5.67
N ASP A 24 -3.87 -1.45 5.21
CA ASP A 24 -4.06 -2.62 4.35
C ASP A 24 -3.50 -2.39 2.94
N ASN A 25 -3.55 -1.15 2.45
CA ASN A 25 -2.81 -0.74 1.24
C ASN A 25 -1.30 -0.98 1.38
N LEU A 26 -0.69 -0.64 2.53
CA LEU A 26 0.72 -0.96 2.79
C LEU A 26 1.00 -2.46 2.80
N LYS A 27 0.13 -3.25 3.45
CA LYS A 27 0.27 -4.72 3.48
C LYS A 27 0.19 -5.32 2.08
N LEU A 28 -0.77 -4.84 1.26
CA LEU A 28 -0.92 -5.24 -0.13
C LEU A 28 0.36 -4.96 -0.91
N LEU A 29 0.85 -3.72 -0.84
CA LEU A 29 2.07 -3.30 -1.54
C LEU A 29 3.29 -4.12 -1.13
N ASN A 30 3.51 -4.30 0.17
CA ASN A 30 4.64 -5.09 0.65
C ASN A 30 4.58 -6.54 0.17
N ALA A 31 3.39 -7.14 0.17
CA ALA A 31 3.19 -8.50 -0.32
C ALA A 31 3.42 -8.63 -1.83
N LEU A 32 2.91 -7.68 -2.63
CA LEU A 32 3.14 -7.66 -4.08
C LEU A 32 4.62 -7.44 -4.41
N ALA A 33 5.31 -6.57 -3.68
CA ALA A 33 6.74 -6.34 -3.86
C ALA A 33 7.56 -7.60 -3.59
N ASN A 34 7.24 -8.29 -2.51
CA ASN A 34 7.88 -9.56 -2.20
C ASN A 34 7.61 -10.63 -3.27
N GLN A 35 6.38 -10.73 -3.79
CA GLN A 35 6.05 -11.66 -4.90
C GLN A 35 6.84 -11.32 -6.18
N ALA A 36 7.12 -10.04 -6.41
CA ALA A 36 7.93 -9.58 -7.53
C ALA A 36 9.45 -9.73 -7.30
N ALA A 37 9.87 -10.16 -6.10
CA ALA A 37 11.25 -10.12 -5.63
C ALA A 37 11.86 -8.71 -5.65
N LEU A 38 11.08 -7.70 -5.24
CA LEU A 38 11.45 -6.29 -5.17
C LEU A 38 11.48 -5.81 -3.71
N SER A 39 12.28 -4.78 -3.45
CA SER A 39 12.32 -4.12 -2.14
C SER A 39 11.14 -3.18 -1.98
N CYS A 40 10.52 -3.22 -0.79
CA CYS A 40 9.49 -2.28 -0.38
C CYS A 40 9.77 -1.82 1.04
N GLU A 41 9.94 -0.51 1.22
CA GLU A 41 10.05 0.10 2.54
C GLU A 41 8.71 0.76 2.87
N CYS A 42 8.08 0.30 3.95
CA CYS A 42 6.83 0.86 4.44
C CYS A 42 7.15 1.91 5.50
N LEU A 43 6.69 3.14 5.28
CA LEU A 43 6.97 4.28 6.14
C LEU A 43 5.67 5.01 6.51
N GLU A 44 5.69 5.62 7.69
CA GLU A 44 4.71 6.62 8.10
C GLU A 44 5.40 7.97 8.13
N LEU A 45 4.92 8.88 7.29
CA LEU A 45 5.39 10.26 7.26
C LEU A 45 4.51 11.09 8.19
N SER A 46 5.14 11.72 9.18
CA SER A 46 4.46 12.72 10.01
C SER A 46 4.17 13.96 9.16
N GLY A 47 2.89 14.23 8.90
CA GLY A 47 2.45 15.48 8.28
C GLY A 47 2.06 16.53 9.34
N GLU A 48 1.95 17.79 8.93
CA GLU A 48 1.58 18.90 9.84
C GLU A 48 0.22 18.69 10.51
N SER A 49 -0.70 18.01 9.84
CA SER A 49 -2.07 17.78 10.33
C SER A 49 -2.40 16.30 10.54
N ARG A 50 -1.90 15.40 9.69
CA ARG A 50 -2.15 13.96 9.75
C ARG A 50 -0.96 13.20 9.18
N ALA A 51 -0.66 12.06 9.79
CA ALA A 51 0.34 11.14 9.25
C ALA A 51 -0.20 10.40 8.02
N VAL A 52 0.70 10.07 7.11
CA VAL A 52 0.41 9.38 5.84
C VAL A 52 1.26 8.13 5.75
N TYR A 53 0.65 7.03 5.32
CA TYR A 53 1.37 5.82 4.99
C TYR A 53 1.89 5.88 3.56
N VAL A 54 3.18 5.59 3.39
CA VAL A 54 3.82 5.57 2.08
C VAL A 54 4.63 4.30 1.92
N ALA A 55 4.64 3.77 0.70
CA ALA A 55 5.53 2.69 0.31
C ALA A 55 6.57 3.23 -0.66
N LYS A 56 7.83 3.06 -0.32
CA LYS A 56 8.94 3.21 -1.26
C LYS A 56 9.16 1.88 -1.93
N TRP A 57 8.93 1.83 -3.23
CA TRP A 57 9.06 0.63 -4.04
C TRP A 57 10.13 0.87 -5.09
N ASP A 58 11.28 0.18 -4.97
CA ASP A 58 12.42 0.39 -5.87
C ASP A 58 12.79 1.90 -5.96
N GLU A 59 12.65 2.54 -7.14
CA GLU A 59 12.86 3.99 -7.34
C GLU A 59 11.58 4.84 -7.21
N GLY A 60 10.41 4.21 -7.00
CA GLY A 60 9.10 4.86 -6.94
C GLY A 60 8.55 5.05 -5.52
N TRP A 61 7.60 5.98 -5.40
CA TRP A 61 6.88 6.24 -4.15
C TRP A 61 5.38 6.16 -4.36
N LEU A 62 4.71 5.58 -3.39
CA LEU A 62 3.26 5.37 -3.40
C LEU A 62 2.65 5.90 -2.11
N ASP A 63 1.69 6.79 -2.24
CA ASP A 63 0.81 7.24 -1.16
C ASP A 63 -0.27 6.19 -0.95
N CYS A 64 -0.38 5.66 0.27
CA CYS A 64 -1.37 4.66 0.66
C CYS A 64 -2.58 5.29 1.38
N GLY A 65 -2.55 6.59 1.66
CA GLY A 65 -3.53 7.36 2.39
C GLY A 65 -3.12 7.73 3.81
N PHE A 66 -3.96 8.54 4.47
CA PHE A 66 -3.77 8.93 5.87
C PHE A 66 -3.78 7.72 6.81
N SER A 67 -2.98 7.74 7.87
CA SER A 67 -2.82 6.59 8.77
C SER A 67 -4.12 6.13 9.46
N ASN A 68 -5.11 7.03 9.57
CA ASN A 68 -6.44 6.75 10.10
C ASN A 68 -7.53 6.56 9.03
N ALA A 69 -7.17 6.48 7.75
CA ALA A 69 -8.14 6.27 6.68
C ALA A 69 -8.54 4.79 6.57
N TYR A 70 -9.83 4.52 6.71
CA TYR A 70 -10.44 3.19 6.52
C TYR A 70 -10.82 2.91 5.05
N SER A 71 -10.70 3.91 4.18
CA SER A 71 -10.97 3.85 2.75
C SER A 71 -10.00 4.80 2.06
N ALA A 72 -8.94 4.26 1.47
CA ALA A 72 -7.88 5.02 0.84
C ALA A 72 -7.50 4.44 -0.53
N GLU A 73 -7.12 5.34 -1.44
CA GLU A 73 -6.64 4.99 -2.78
C GLU A 73 -5.11 5.00 -2.79
N ILE A 74 -4.51 4.00 -3.45
CA ILE A 74 -3.05 3.98 -3.68
C ILE A 74 -2.75 4.86 -4.88
N ARG A 75 -1.86 5.84 -4.69
CA ARG A 75 -1.52 6.82 -5.73
C ARG A 75 0.00 6.96 -5.88
N PRO A 76 0.53 7.11 -7.10
CA PRO A 76 1.91 7.54 -7.30
C PRO A 76 2.13 8.90 -6.65
N MET A 77 3.26 9.06 -5.97
CA MET A 77 3.66 10.34 -5.38
C MET A 77 5.09 10.69 -5.74
N THR A 78 5.43 11.97 -5.63
CA THR A 78 6.82 12.41 -5.68
C THR A 78 7.56 11.95 -4.43
N PRO A 79 8.89 11.72 -4.51
CA PRO A 79 9.69 11.40 -3.34
C PRO A 79 9.48 12.42 -2.20
N PRO A 80 9.31 11.97 -0.95
CA PRO A 80 9.26 12.86 0.21
C PRO A 80 10.57 13.64 0.35
N SER A 81 10.49 14.83 0.95
CA SER A 81 11.69 15.61 1.24
C SER A 81 12.57 14.91 2.29
N GLU A 82 13.88 15.22 2.30
CA GLU A 82 14.82 14.66 3.29
C GLU A 82 14.38 14.91 4.74
N VAL A 83 13.78 16.07 5.02
CA VAL A 83 13.25 16.41 6.35
C VAL A 83 12.13 15.45 6.76
N GLN A 84 11.20 15.16 5.84
CA GLN A 84 10.11 14.21 6.12
C GLN A 84 10.65 12.80 6.36
N LEU A 85 11.63 12.37 5.55
CA LEU A 85 12.28 11.07 5.70
C LEU A 85 13.08 10.95 7.01
N ALA A 86 13.75 12.03 7.45
CA ALA A 86 14.50 12.03 8.70
C ALA A 86 13.61 11.82 9.93
N THR A 87 12.33 12.19 9.83
CA THR A 87 11.32 12.02 10.88
C THR A 87 10.35 10.87 10.61
N ALA A 88 10.58 10.09 9.55
CA ALA A 88 9.69 9.01 9.16
C ALA A 88 9.80 7.83 10.12
N ASN A 89 8.67 7.24 10.47
CA ASN A 89 8.65 6.00 11.23
C ASN A 89 8.61 4.82 10.26
N LYS A 90 9.47 3.82 10.47
CA LYS A 90 9.33 2.56 9.74
C LYS A 90 8.11 1.81 10.25
N VAL A 91 7.26 1.37 9.33
CA VAL A 91 6.06 0.58 9.65
C VAL A 91 6.35 -0.87 9.30
N GLU A 92 6.41 -1.72 10.32
CA GLU A 92 6.50 -3.15 10.08
C GLU A 92 5.11 -3.71 9.80
N VAL A 93 4.88 -4.14 8.56
CA VAL A 93 3.66 -4.83 8.17
C VAL A 93 3.93 -6.33 7.98
N PRO A 94 3.00 -7.22 8.38
CA PRO A 94 3.16 -8.64 8.15
C PRO A 94 3.22 -8.91 6.65
N LEU A 95 4.15 -9.77 6.25
CA LEU A 95 4.23 -10.21 4.86
C LEU A 95 3.10 -11.21 4.59
N LEU A 96 2.13 -10.81 3.77
CA LEU A 96 0.96 -11.62 3.46
C LEU A 96 1.21 -12.51 2.24
N ASN A 97 0.77 -13.77 2.33
CA ASN A 97 0.71 -14.66 1.16
C ASN A 97 -0.57 -14.40 0.33
N ALA A 98 -0.67 -15.03 -0.85
CA ALA A 98 -1.80 -14.84 -1.77
C ALA A 98 -3.16 -15.13 -1.11
N GLN A 99 -3.26 -16.17 -0.27
CA GLN A 99 -4.50 -16.51 0.42
C GLN A 99 -4.91 -15.42 1.43
N GLN A 100 -3.95 -14.91 2.21
CA GLN A 100 -4.19 -13.83 3.18
C GLN A 100 -4.58 -12.52 2.48
N LEU A 101 -3.96 -12.21 1.33
CA LEU A 101 -4.34 -11.05 0.51
C LEU A 101 -5.78 -11.18 0.01
N SER A 102 -6.18 -12.36 -0.48
CA SER A 102 -7.56 -12.60 -0.91
C SER A 102 -8.56 -12.38 0.23
N PHE A 103 -8.26 -12.86 1.44
CA PHE A 103 -9.11 -12.60 2.60
C PHE A 103 -9.19 -11.11 2.96
N MET A 104 -8.07 -10.39 2.89
CA MET A 104 -8.03 -8.95 3.15
C MET A 104 -8.81 -8.13 2.12
N CYS A 105 -8.82 -8.55 0.85
CA CYS A 105 -9.47 -7.82 -0.24
C CYS A 105 -10.96 -8.17 -0.44
N MET A 106 -11.49 -9.15 0.28
CA MET A 106 -12.92 -9.49 0.23
C MET A 106 -13.75 -8.41 0.93
N GLN A 107 -14.38 -7.53 0.15
CA GLN A 107 -15.29 -6.50 0.66
C GLN A 107 -16.67 -7.02 1.05
N TYR A 108 -17.09 -8.18 0.50
CA TYR A 108 -18.33 -8.83 0.85
C TYR A 108 -18.14 -10.35 0.81
N ALA A 109 -18.04 -10.99 1.97
CA ALA A 109 -18.49 -12.36 2.09
C ALA A 109 -20.02 -12.31 2.06
N HIS A 110 -20.64 -12.30 0.87
CA HIS A 110 -22.01 -12.77 0.79
C HIS A 110 -21.95 -14.25 1.17
N PHE A 111 -22.27 -14.55 2.43
CA PHE A 111 -22.79 -15.86 2.82
C PHE A 111 -24.19 -16.03 2.21
N ASP A 112 -24.31 -15.90 0.89
CA ASP A 112 -25.47 -16.39 0.15
C ASP A 112 -25.02 -17.64 -0.59
N HIS A 113 -24.96 -18.72 0.19
CA HIS A 113 -25.71 -19.96 -0.01
C HIS A 113 -25.00 -21.08 0.76
N CYS A 114 -25.79 -21.75 1.61
CA CYS A 114 -25.42 -22.93 2.40
C CYS A 114 -24.88 -24.09 1.58
#